data_AF-A0A2D7K778-F1
#
_entry.id   AF-A0A2D7K778-F1
#
_cell.length_a   1.000
_cell.length_b   1.000
_cell.length_c   1.000
_cell.angle_alpha   90.00
_cell.angle_beta   90.00
_cell.angle_gamma   90.00
#
_symmetry.space_group_name_H-M   'P 1'
#
loop_
_entity.id
_entity.type
_entity.pdbx_description
1 polymer ?
#
loop_
_entity_poly.entity_id
_entity_poly.type
_entity_poly.pdbx_seq_one_letter_code
_entity_poly.pdbx_strand_id
1 'polypeptide(L)'
;MRKFWVGYWFKGWHFAYKIGFSIVITGARTYYRNFMYLGKEKIPKNAGIIYAINHQNAFLDPIAVAGQTNNPIHFLARSDIFKNKFAEKILRQLYMLPIYRKRDGVDTISKNQKTFEECHDILKNKGHLVIFPEGNHNFKKHLRSLKKGISRIALGTLSRHGENTPLYIVPLGIDYENHFSMNADILLNVGEPIVVKKYYHEFINYNAETINKLTNKVSELLKDLLLDINDQENYEEIYYLLHRVPLKSKNIIEKFKERKNKLSNLKSLKNTDLKNYKKIISDAKLLKSFVENHKIRAYLFSKPPMSLFKFYLTSFLMCLFLPFHLILLTTNYFPYKIPVWFVEKNIKDKHFHGSLKQALGVILFIGYWSMILLLTLVFYGWKFFILSAILLPIFAKINLKYWIQFIKLKGTWRFRKSLKHKNFNKAKEAFENIQKNLSL
;
A
#
# COMPACT_ATOMS: atom_id res chain seq x y z
N MET A 1 0.38 -2.50 12.66
CA MET A 1 -0.94 -1.83 12.55
C MET A 1 -1.50 -1.59 13.95
N ARG A 2 -2.20 -0.47 14.16
CA ARG A 2 -2.87 -0.20 15.44
C ARG A 2 -3.82 -1.34 15.85
N LYS A 3 -3.94 -1.61 17.16
CA LYS A 3 -4.89 -2.59 17.71
C LYS A 3 -6.32 -2.14 17.36
N PHE A 4 -7.12 -3.03 16.78
CA PHE A 4 -8.56 -2.84 16.59
C PHE A 4 -9.12 -2.71 17.98
N TRP A 5 -9.75 -1.57 18.23
CA TRP A 5 -10.24 -1.20 19.55
C TRP A 5 -11.70 -0.85 19.38
N VAL A 6 -12.58 -1.60 20.04
CA VAL A 6 -14.04 -1.48 19.83
C VAL A 6 -14.56 -0.09 20.22
N GLY A 7 -13.88 0.64 21.10
CA GLY A 7 -14.42 1.90 21.58
C GLY A 7 -14.48 3.04 20.56
N TYR A 8 -14.02 2.87 19.30
CA TYR A 8 -14.30 3.88 18.26
C TYR A 8 -15.80 3.99 17.98
N TRP A 9 -16.58 2.95 18.32
CA TRP A 9 -18.04 2.99 18.26
C TRP A 9 -18.64 4.09 19.15
N PHE A 10 -17.96 4.45 20.24
CA PHE A 10 -18.41 5.50 21.16
C PHE A 10 -17.88 6.89 20.82
N LYS A 11 -17.04 7.03 19.79
CA LYS A 11 -16.59 8.36 19.33
C LYS A 11 -17.70 9.10 18.59
N GLY A 12 -17.67 10.43 18.61
CA GLY A 12 -18.58 11.31 17.85
C GLY A 12 -18.38 11.30 16.32
N TRP A 13 -17.90 10.19 15.76
CA TRP A 13 -17.73 10.03 14.30
C TRP A 13 -19.05 9.74 13.62
N HIS A 14 -19.17 10.12 12.35
CA HIS A 14 -20.30 9.71 11.52
C HIS A 14 -20.45 8.19 11.49
N PHE A 15 -21.70 7.72 11.48
CA PHE A 15 -22.01 6.28 11.53
C PHE A 15 -21.42 5.52 10.33
N ALA A 16 -21.56 6.05 9.11
CA ALA A 16 -20.96 5.44 7.93
C ALA A 16 -19.43 5.35 8.02
N TYR A 17 -18.77 6.35 8.61
CA TYR A 17 -17.32 6.31 8.83
C TYR A 17 -16.93 5.21 9.82
N LYS A 18 -17.70 4.99 10.90
CA LYS A 18 -17.45 3.89 11.84
C LYS A 18 -17.49 2.54 11.14
N ILE A 19 -18.52 2.28 10.34
CA ILE A 19 -18.65 1.05 9.55
C ILE A 19 -17.49 0.91 8.56
N GLY A 20 -17.23 1.96 7.77
CA GLY A 20 -16.14 1.97 6.80
C GLY A 20 -14.78 1.68 7.47
N PHE A 21 -14.52 2.31 8.62
CA PHE A 21 -13.33 2.08 9.43
C PHE A 21 -13.21 0.62 9.90
N SER A 22 -14.30 0.00 10.36
CA SER A 22 -14.32 -1.41 10.75
C SER A 22 -13.92 -2.33 9.60
N ILE A 23 -14.52 -2.12 8.41
CA ILE A 23 -14.26 -2.91 7.20
C ILE A 23 -12.79 -2.75 6.78
N VAL A 24 -12.33 -1.51 6.73
CA VAL A 24 -10.99 -1.12 6.32
C VAL A 24 -9.91 -1.69 7.23
N ILE A 25 -10.03 -1.51 8.56
CA ILE A 25 -9.05 -2.05 9.51
C ILE A 25 -9.00 -3.57 9.43
N THR A 26 -10.17 -4.22 9.42
CA THR A 26 -10.26 -5.69 9.37
C THR A 26 -9.63 -6.22 8.09
N GLY A 27 -9.96 -5.60 6.96
CA GLY A 27 -9.40 -5.94 5.66
C GLY A 27 -7.90 -5.70 5.61
N ALA A 28 -7.40 -4.57 6.13
CA ALA A 28 -5.97 -4.26 6.11
C ALA A 28 -5.16 -5.27 6.93
N ARG A 29 -5.69 -5.74 8.06
CA ARG A 29 -5.04 -6.74 8.93
C ARG A 29 -4.88 -8.11 8.29
N THR A 30 -5.84 -8.49 7.45
CA THR A 30 -5.86 -9.81 6.80
C THR A 30 -5.25 -9.78 5.40
N TYR A 31 -5.29 -8.62 4.74
CA TYR A 31 -4.75 -8.42 3.39
C TYR A 31 -3.22 -8.28 3.40
N TYR A 32 -2.64 -7.52 4.34
CA TYR A 32 -1.19 -7.34 4.42
C TYR A 32 -0.56 -8.38 5.35
N ARG A 33 0.62 -8.88 4.97
CA ARG A 33 1.39 -9.79 5.81
C ARG A 33 1.97 -9.08 7.01
N ASN A 34 2.64 -7.95 6.75
CA ASN A 34 3.17 -7.05 7.77
C ASN A 34 2.77 -5.62 7.45
N PHE A 35 2.41 -4.88 8.49
CA PHE A 35 2.10 -3.46 8.41
C PHE A 35 2.95 -2.72 9.43
N MET A 36 3.88 -1.88 8.95
CA MET A 36 4.76 -1.07 9.79
C MET A 36 4.42 0.41 9.66
N TYR A 37 4.41 1.13 10.78
CA TYR A 37 4.26 2.58 10.82
C TYR A 37 5.44 3.18 11.58
N LEU A 38 6.45 3.60 10.82
CA LEU A 38 7.70 4.17 11.30
C LEU A 38 7.56 5.69 11.46
N GLY A 39 8.09 6.24 12.56
CA GLY A 39 8.09 7.69 12.79
C GLY A 39 6.76 8.26 13.29
N LYS A 40 5.81 7.43 13.73
CA LYS A 40 4.47 7.88 14.17
C LYS A 40 4.52 8.90 15.32
N GLU A 41 5.56 8.83 16.14
CA GLU A 41 5.84 9.71 17.29
C GLU A 41 6.19 11.13 16.87
N LYS A 42 6.65 11.33 15.63
CA LYS A 42 6.96 12.65 15.07
C LYS A 42 5.71 13.48 14.79
N ILE A 43 4.54 12.84 14.69
CA ILE A 43 3.29 13.53 14.33
C ILE A 43 2.90 14.47 15.47
N PRO A 44 2.83 15.80 15.23
CA PRO A 44 2.46 16.76 16.24
C PRO A 44 1.06 16.46 16.81
N LYS A 45 0.91 16.64 18.12
CA LYS A 45 -0.36 16.49 18.83
C LYS A 45 -1.04 17.85 18.97
N ASN A 46 -2.37 17.85 19.13
CA ASN A 46 -3.17 19.06 19.41
C ASN A 46 -3.00 20.19 18.38
N ALA A 47 -2.78 19.83 17.11
CA ALA A 47 -2.55 20.74 16.00
C ALA A 47 -3.33 20.27 14.75
N GLY A 48 -3.58 21.19 13.82
CA GLY A 48 -4.05 20.86 12.48
C GLY A 48 -2.94 20.13 11.72
N ILE A 49 -3.27 19.00 11.08
CA ILE A 49 -2.30 18.17 10.37
C ILE A 49 -2.71 18.01 8.92
N ILE A 50 -1.81 18.33 7.99
CA ILE A 50 -1.93 17.97 6.58
C ILE A 50 -0.92 16.84 6.30
N TYR A 51 -1.39 15.61 6.12
CA TYR A 51 -0.56 14.52 5.64
C TYR A 51 -0.32 14.66 4.14
N ALA A 52 0.93 14.90 3.75
CA ALA A 52 1.37 14.90 2.36
C ALA A 52 1.85 13.50 1.99
N ILE A 53 1.14 12.80 1.10
CA ILE A 53 1.39 11.37 0.85
C ILE A 53 1.60 11.08 -0.64
N ASN A 54 2.58 10.24 -0.99
CA ASN A 54 2.70 9.72 -2.35
C ASN A 54 1.54 8.77 -2.70
N HIS A 55 1.08 8.82 -3.94
CA HIS A 55 -0.15 8.12 -4.34
C HIS A 55 0.13 6.96 -5.30
N GLN A 56 0.42 5.80 -4.73
CA GLN A 56 0.75 4.59 -5.50
C GLN A 56 -0.41 3.61 -5.64
N ASN A 57 -1.37 3.66 -4.72
CA ASN A 57 -2.51 2.76 -4.71
C ASN A 57 -3.79 3.58 -4.52
N ALA A 58 -4.78 3.42 -5.39
CA ALA A 58 -5.93 4.32 -5.45
C ALA A 58 -6.67 4.42 -4.10
N PHE A 59 -7.37 3.37 -3.67
CA PHE A 59 -8.16 3.45 -2.44
C PHE A 59 -7.44 2.86 -1.21
N LEU A 60 -6.40 2.03 -1.40
CA LEU A 60 -5.65 1.46 -0.28
C LEU A 60 -4.77 2.49 0.45
N ASP A 61 -4.24 3.50 -0.25
CA ASP A 61 -3.42 4.55 0.36
C ASP A 61 -4.16 5.30 1.48
N PRO A 62 -5.34 5.91 1.23
CA PRO A 62 -6.07 6.64 2.28
C PRO A 62 -6.51 5.71 3.42
N ILE A 63 -6.92 4.47 3.10
CA ILE A 63 -7.28 3.42 4.06
C ILE A 63 -6.14 3.10 5.03
N ALA A 64 -4.93 2.89 4.49
CA ALA A 64 -3.77 2.51 5.28
C ALA A 64 -3.46 3.57 6.35
N VAL A 65 -3.58 4.85 5.98
CA VAL A 65 -3.35 5.99 6.87
C VAL A 65 -4.51 6.19 7.86
N ALA A 66 -5.77 6.16 7.38
CA ALA A 66 -6.96 6.29 8.21
C ALA A 66 -6.92 5.32 9.39
N GLY A 67 -6.55 4.07 9.11
CA GLY A 67 -6.48 3.01 10.10
C GLY A 67 -5.44 3.19 11.21
N GLN A 68 -4.55 4.18 11.12
CA GLN A 68 -3.53 4.43 12.15
C GLN A 68 -3.85 5.60 13.08
N THR A 69 -4.87 6.41 12.78
CA THR A 69 -5.14 7.64 13.52
C THR A 69 -6.22 7.47 14.59
N ASN A 70 -6.29 8.46 15.50
CA ASN A 70 -7.25 8.51 16.60
C ASN A 70 -8.44 9.42 16.31
N ASN A 71 -8.32 10.26 15.30
CA ASN A 71 -9.29 11.25 14.89
C ASN A 71 -9.72 10.91 13.47
N PRO A 72 -10.94 11.28 13.06
CA PRO A 72 -11.32 11.10 11.67
C PRO A 72 -10.40 11.95 10.81
N ILE A 73 -9.98 11.38 9.69
CA ILE A 73 -9.18 12.07 8.69
C ILE A 73 -10.11 12.48 7.56
N HIS A 74 -9.93 13.70 7.09
CA HIS A 74 -10.63 14.22 5.92
C HIS A 74 -9.81 13.99 4.66
N PHE A 75 -10.46 13.58 3.58
CA PHE A 75 -9.80 13.21 2.33
C PHE A 75 -10.25 14.11 1.19
N LEU A 76 -9.29 14.66 0.44
CA LEU A 76 -9.61 15.30 -0.83
C LEU A 76 -9.74 14.25 -1.91
N ALA A 77 -10.94 14.12 -2.49
CA ALA A 77 -11.24 13.16 -3.54
C ALA A 77 -11.74 13.86 -4.80
N ARG A 78 -11.47 13.24 -5.95
CA ARG A 78 -11.84 13.77 -7.27
C ARG A 78 -13.34 14.09 -7.37
N SER A 79 -13.69 15.26 -7.91
CA SER A 79 -15.07 15.75 -7.90
C SER A 79 -16.10 14.87 -8.65
N ASP A 80 -15.66 14.07 -9.62
CA ASP A 80 -16.53 13.24 -10.47
C ASP A 80 -17.26 12.13 -9.70
N ILE A 81 -16.76 11.68 -8.55
CA ILE A 81 -17.47 10.71 -7.70
C ILE A 81 -18.58 11.34 -6.86
N PHE A 82 -18.66 12.68 -6.80
CA PHE A 82 -19.66 13.43 -6.04
C PHE A 82 -20.85 13.88 -6.90
N LYS A 83 -20.91 13.52 -8.18
CA LYS A 83 -21.96 14.00 -9.11
C LYS A 83 -23.39 13.63 -8.69
N ASN A 84 -23.56 12.48 -8.05
CA ASN A 84 -24.86 12.01 -7.57
C ASN A 84 -25.08 12.48 -6.12
N LYS A 85 -26.22 13.11 -5.82
CA LYS A 85 -26.54 13.65 -4.48
C LYS A 85 -26.48 12.59 -3.37
N PHE A 86 -26.92 11.36 -3.64
CA PHE A 86 -26.83 10.24 -2.69
C PHE A 86 -25.38 9.83 -2.47
N ALA A 87 -24.59 9.71 -3.55
CA ALA A 87 -23.16 9.42 -3.45
C ALA A 87 -22.41 10.53 -2.68
N GLU A 88 -22.69 11.81 -2.96
CA GLU A 88 -22.14 12.94 -2.22
C GLU A 88 -22.46 12.86 -0.73
N LYS A 89 -23.72 12.59 -0.37
CA LYS A 89 -24.13 12.43 1.04
C LYS A 89 -23.33 11.34 1.75
N ILE A 90 -23.13 10.19 1.11
CA ILE A 90 -22.34 9.09 1.67
C ILE A 90 -20.86 9.49 1.79
N LEU A 91 -20.27 10.05 0.73
CA LEU A 91 -18.86 10.45 0.71
C LEU A 91 -18.56 11.50 1.77
N ARG A 92 -19.47 12.46 2.00
CA ARG A 92 -19.36 13.45 3.08
C ARG A 92 -19.44 12.79 4.46
N GLN A 93 -20.30 11.80 4.66
CA GLN A 93 -20.29 11.01 5.91
C GLN A 93 -19.01 10.21 6.11
N LEU A 94 -18.23 9.96 5.05
CA LEU A 94 -16.89 9.37 5.12
C LEU A 94 -15.77 10.42 5.24
N TYR A 95 -16.11 11.68 5.55
CA TYR A 95 -15.19 12.82 5.63
C TYR A 95 -14.44 13.10 4.32
N MET A 96 -15.05 12.82 3.16
CA MET A 96 -14.46 13.15 1.87
C MET A 96 -14.97 14.49 1.35
N LEU A 97 -14.05 15.30 0.83
CA LEU A 97 -14.31 16.61 0.24
C LEU A 97 -13.97 16.58 -1.27
N PRO A 98 -14.78 17.22 -2.12
CA PRO A 98 -14.54 17.23 -3.56
C PRO A 98 -13.39 18.18 -3.93
N ILE A 99 -12.47 17.72 -4.78
CA ILE A 99 -11.48 18.57 -5.44
C ILE A 99 -11.66 18.54 -6.96
N TYR A 100 -11.74 19.72 -7.56
CA TYR A 100 -11.98 19.94 -8.98
C TYR A 100 -10.67 20.18 -9.72
N ARG A 101 -10.50 19.53 -10.87
CA ARG A 101 -9.30 19.64 -11.72
C ARG A 101 -9.68 20.35 -13.02
N LYS A 102 -8.71 21.01 -13.66
CA LYS A 102 -8.94 21.78 -14.90
C LYS A 102 -9.63 20.96 -16.00
N ARG A 103 -9.25 19.69 -16.13
CA ARG A 103 -9.85 18.73 -17.09
C ARG A 103 -11.30 18.34 -16.81
N ASP A 104 -11.84 18.70 -15.65
CA ASP A 104 -13.22 18.40 -15.29
C ASP A 104 -14.21 19.41 -15.92
N GLY A 105 -13.72 20.43 -16.66
CA GLY A 105 -14.54 21.31 -17.53
C GLY A 105 -15.42 22.31 -16.77
N VAL A 106 -15.12 22.57 -15.50
CA VAL A 106 -15.88 23.47 -14.61
C VAL A 106 -15.03 24.65 -14.19
N ASP A 107 -15.67 25.71 -13.65
CA ASP A 107 -14.96 26.74 -12.90
C ASP A 107 -14.32 26.15 -11.64
N THR A 108 -13.11 25.64 -11.85
CA THR A 108 -12.28 25.04 -10.80
C THR A 108 -11.86 26.02 -9.73
N ILE A 109 -11.82 27.32 -10.02
CA ILE A 109 -11.34 28.31 -9.06
C ILE A 109 -12.44 28.54 -8.03
N SER A 110 -13.64 28.91 -8.48
CA SER A 110 -14.79 29.12 -7.60
C SER A 110 -15.19 27.86 -6.83
N LYS A 111 -15.25 26.69 -7.49
CA LYS A 111 -15.66 25.46 -6.81
C LYS A 111 -14.64 24.95 -5.78
N ASN A 112 -13.33 25.10 -6.05
CA ASN A 112 -12.32 24.70 -5.07
C ASN A 112 -12.23 25.68 -3.91
N GLN A 113 -12.65 26.93 -4.07
CA GLN A 113 -12.65 27.93 -2.99
C GLN A 113 -13.47 27.43 -1.80
N LYS A 114 -14.69 26.93 -2.03
CA LYS A 114 -15.54 26.35 -0.99
C LYS A 114 -14.86 25.15 -0.29
N THR A 115 -14.25 24.25 -1.06
CA THR A 115 -13.50 23.12 -0.49
C THR A 115 -12.32 23.59 0.36
N PHE A 116 -11.62 24.65 -0.06
CA PHE A 116 -10.49 25.21 0.69
C PHE A 116 -10.95 25.87 1.99
N GLU A 117 -12.08 26.57 1.98
CA GLU A 117 -12.70 27.11 3.19
C GLU A 117 -13.04 26.00 4.20
N GLU A 118 -13.70 24.92 3.74
CA GLU A 118 -13.96 23.74 4.59
C GLU A 118 -12.64 23.17 5.16
N CYS A 119 -11.58 23.11 4.35
CA CYS A 119 -10.26 22.65 4.80
C CYS A 119 -9.63 23.58 5.85
N HIS A 120 -9.76 24.90 5.71
CA HIS A 120 -9.24 25.87 6.67
C HIS A 120 -9.91 25.71 8.03
N ASP A 121 -11.24 25.57 8.05
CA ASP A 121 -12.00 25.38 9.29
C ASP A 121 -11.65 24.04 9.96
N ILE A 122 -11.49 22.96 9.18
CA ILE A 122 -11.03 21.65 9.70
C ILE A 122 -9.67 21.80 10.37
N LEU A 123 -8.70 22.45 9.71
CA LEU A 123 -7.34 22.58 10.22
C LEU A 123 -7.25 23.50 11.44
N LYS A 124 -7.99 24.61 11.46
CA LYS A 124 -8.13 25.50 12.61
C LYS A 124 -8.61 24.72 13.83
N ASN A 125 -9.59 23.84 13.64
CA ASN A 125 -10.15 23.00 14.69
C ASN A 125 -9.29 21.76 15.02
N LYS A 126 -7.99 21.79 14.69
CA LYS A 126 -7.02 20.71 14.94
C LYS A 126 -7.41 19.38 14.26
N GLY A 127 -8.16 19.48 13.17
CA GLY A 127 -8.52 18.36 12.31
C GLY A 127 -7.37 17.92 11.42
N HIS A 128 -7.54 16.74 10.81
CA HIS A 128 -6.52 16.10 9.99
C HIS A 128 -7.01 16.00 8.54
N LEU A 129 -6.15 16.37 7.60
CA LEU A 129 -6.36 16.26 6.16
C LEU A 129 -5.34 15.32 5.55
N VAL A 130 -5.78 14.46 4.63
CA VAL A 130 -4.90 13.70 3.73
C VAL A 130 -4.96 14.33 2.35
N ILE A 131 -3.78 14.69 1.86
CA ILE A 131 -3.59 15.21 0.52
C ILE A 131 -2.56 14.34 -0.20
N PHE A 132 -2.91 13.94 -1.41
CA PHE A 132 -2.02 13.28 -2.36
C PHE A 132 -1.51 14.34 -3.35
N PRO A 133 -0.40 15.04 -3.06
CA PRO A 133 -0.03 16.24 -3.81
C PRO A 133 0.35 15.96 -5.27
N GLU A 134 0.55 14.71 -5.68
CA GLU A 134 0.75 14.34 -7.09
C GLU A 134 -0.52 14.55 -7.97
N GLY A 135 -1.72 14.54 -7.35
CA GLY A 135 -3.00 14.83 -8.01
C GLY A 135 -3.65 13.67 -8.80
N ASN A 136 -2.98 12.51 -8.89
CA ASN A 136 -3.49 11.26 -9.44
C ASN A 136 -2.67 10.06 -8.89
N HIS A 137 -3.15 8.83 -9.07
CA HIS A 137 -2.42 7.62 -8.65
C HIS A 137 -1.54 7.05 -9.79
N ASN A 138 -0.40 6.45 -9.43
CA ASN A 138 0.45 5.66 -10.33
C ASN A 138 1.26 4.64 -9.52
N PHE A 139 1.22 3.36 -9.90
CA PHE A 139 1.93 2.29 -9.20
C PHE A 139 3.47 2.37 -9.32
N LYS A 140 4.02 3.18 -10.25
CA LYS A 140 5.46 3.32 -10.40
C LYS A 140 6.08 3.93 -9.14
N LYS A 141 7.22 3.37 -8.72
CA LYS A 141 8.01 3.86 -7.59
C LYS A 141 8.86 5.05 -8.02
N HIS A 142 8.19 6.18 -8.23
CA HIS A 142 8.79 7.46 -8.61
C HIS A 142 7.89 8.59 -8.10
N LEU A 143 8.48 9.60 -7.46
CA LEU A 143 7.71 10.76 -7.01
C LEU A 143 7.50 11.74 -8.18
N ARG A 144 6.25 11.98 -8.53
CA ARG A 144 5.89 12.93 -9.60
C ARG A 144 5.90 14.37 -9.10
N SER A 145 5.73 15.31 -10.03
CA SER A 145 5.62 16.72 -9.69
C SER A 145 4.40 16.99 -8.80
N LEU A 146 4.64 17.72 -7.71
CA LEU A 146 3.60 18.06 -6.75
C LEU A 146 2.80 19.26 -7.21
N LYS A 147 1.50 19.24 -6.93
CA LYS A 147 0.57 20.35 -7.13
C LYS A 147 0.62 21.30 -5.93
N LYS A 148 0.49 22.59 -6.22
CA LYS A 148 0.55 23.70 -5.25
C LYS A 148 -0.62 23.73 -4.25
N GLY A 149 -1.66 22.90 -4.45
CA GLY A 149 -2.87 22.90 -3.63
C GLY A 149 -2.60 22.66 -2.14
N ILE A 150 -1.63 21.79 -1.82
CA ILE A 150 -1.24 21.52 -0.42
C ILE A 150 -0.74 22.79 0.29
N SER A 151 0.16 23.53 -0.36
CA SER A 151 0.75 24.75 0.18
C SER A 151 -0.25 25.89 0.24
N ARG A 152 -1.16 25.99 -0.75
CA ARG A 152 -2.28 26.96 -0.74
C ARG A 152 -3.22 26.73 0.43
N ILE A 153 -3.61 25.47 0.68
CA ILE A 153 -4.46 25.14 1.83
C ILE A 153 -3.75 25.48 3.14
N ALA A 154 -2.47 25.10 3.27
CA ALA A 154 -1.70 25.33 4.48
C ALA A 154 -1.53 26.82 4.81
N LEU A 155 -1.01 27.61 3.86
CA LEU A 155 -0.76 29.05 4.05
C LEU A 155 -2.05 29.86 4.10
N GLY A 156 -3.06 29.48 3.31
CA GLY A 156 -4.40 30.07 3.36
C GLY A 156 -5.07 29.90 4.72
N THR A 157 -4.86 28.76 5.40
CA THR A 157 -5.37 28.53 6.76
C THR A 157 -4.79 29.54 7.75
N LEU A 158 -3.47 29.77 7.71
CA LEU A 158 -2.83 30.77 8.58
C LEU A 158 -3.28 32.19 8.25
N SER A 159 -3.49 32.50 6.97
CA SER A 159 -3.96 33.82 6.54
C SER A 159 -5.39 34.10 7.02
N ARG A 160 -6.24 33.08 7.05
CA ARG A 160 -7.65 33.21 7.47
C ARG A 160 -7.83 33.19 8.99
N HIS A 161 -7.01 32.43 9.72
CA HIS A 161 -7.21 32.17 11.15
C HIS A 161 -6.08 32.67 12.05
N GLY A 162 -5.08 33.33 11.46
CA GLY A 162 -3.92 33.89 12.16
C GLY A 162 -2.71 32.96 12.15
N GLU A 163 -1.53 33.58 12.13
CA GLU A 163 -0.21 32.93 12.08
C GLU A 163 0.07 31.95 13.22
N ASN A 164 -0.63 32.12 14.34
CA ASN A 164 -0.45 31.31 15.56
C ASN A 164 -1.29 30.03 15.54
N THR A 165 -2.07 29.79 14.47
CA THR A 165 -2.79 28.52 14.30
C THR A 165 -1.77 27.36 14.28
N PRO A 166 -1.86 26.38 15.20
CA PRO A 166 -0.90 25.28 15.26
C PRO A 166 -1.14 24.33 14.09
N LEU A 167 -0.33 24.47 13.02
CA LEU A 167 -0.52 23.78 11.76
C LEU A 167 0.79 23.22 11.21
N TYR A 168 0.75 21.94 10.82
CA TYR A 168 1.89 21.22 10.28
C TYR A 168 1.54 20.48 8.99
N ILE A 169 2.48 20.48 8.05
CA ILE A 169 2.48 19.51 6.95
C ILE A 169 3.37 18.35 7.36
N VAL A 170 2.85 17.13 7.34
CA VAL A 170 3.59 15.92 7.69
C VAL A 170 3.80 15.08 6.42
N PRO A 171 5.02 15.05 5.85
CA PRO A 171 5.37 14.14 4.77
C PRO A 171 5.26 12.69 5.25
N LEU A 172 4.56 11.85 4.47
CA LEU A 172 4.32 10.46 4.80
C LEU A 172 4.51 9.60 3.55
N GLY A 173 5.60 8.83 3.51
CA GLY A 173 5.87 7.87 2.45
C GLY A 173 5.12 6.56 2.67
N ILE A 174 4.46 6.06 1.64
CA ILE A 174 3.87 4.72 1.57
C ILE A 174 4.70 3.88 0.61
N ASP A 175 5.26 2.77 1.12
CA ASP A 175 5.97 1.78 0.33
C ASP A 175 5.27 0.41 0.39
N TYR A 176 4.82 -0.06 -0.77
CA TYR A 176 4.28 -1.41 -0.94
C TYR A 176 5.36 -2.37 -1.42
N GLU A 177 5.47 -3.54 -0.79
CA GLU A 177 6.26 -4.65 -1.34
C GLU A 177 5.65 -5.16 -2.66
N ASN A 178 4.31 -5.14 -2.75
CA ASN A 178 3.57 -5.39 -3.98
C ASN A 178 2.22 -4.63 -3.94
N HIS A 179 1.92 -3.89 -5.01
CA HIS A 179 0.72 -3.05 -5.07
C HIS A 179 -0.60 -3.81 -5.29
N PHE A 180 -0.54 -5.00 -5.88
CA PHE A 180 -1.73 -5.70 -6.38
C PHE A 180 -2.02 -7.05 -5.71
N SER A 181 -1.04 -7.60 -5.00
CA SER A 181 -1.14 -8.92 -4.38
C SER A 181 -1.44 -8.81 -2.90
N MET A 182 -2.27 -9.72 -2.39
CA MET A 182 -2.41 -9.97 -0.95
C MET A 182 -1.11 -10.53 -0.37
N ASN A 183 -1.02 -10.51 0.96
CA ASN A 183 0.08 -11.06 1.73
C ASN A 183 1.44 -10.41 1.41
N ALA A 184 1.40 -9.13 1.03
CA ALA A 184 2.55 -8.25 0.86
C ALA A 184 2.78 -7.40 2.11
N ASP A 185 4.00 -6.91 2.27
CA ASP A 185 4.33 -5.96 3.33
C ASP A 185 4.00 -4.51 2.89
N ILE A 186 3.59 -3.68 3.84
CA ILE A 186 3.39 -2.23 3.68
C ILE A 186 4.12 -1.47 4.77
N LEU A 187 4.86 -0.43 4.37
CA LEU A 187 5.56 0.50 5.25
C LEU A 187 4.97 1.89 5.08
N LEU A 188 4.52 2.48 6.19
CA LEU A 188 4.26 3.90 6.33
C LEU A 188 5.46 4.54 7.02
N ASN A 189 6.08 5.53 6.39
CA ASN A 189 7.30 6.19 6.86
C ASN A 189 7.06 7.69 7.04
N VAL A 190 7.02 8.16 8.29
CA VAL A 190 6.79 9.57 8.63
C VAL A 190 8.10 10.36 8.55
N GLY A 191 8.10 11.43 7.76
CA GLY A 191 9.19 12.40 7.70
C GLY A 191 9.07 13.49 8.76
N GLU A 192 10.04 14.40 8.76
CA GLU A 192 10.02 15.54 9.67
C GLU A 192 8.84 16.48 9.36
N PRO A 193 8.00 16.82 10.36
CA PRO A 193 6.92 17.77 10.18
C PRO A 193 7.43 19.16 9.79
N ILE A 194 6.80 19.76 8.78
CA ILE A 194 7.03 21.15 8.39
C ILE A 194 6.12 22.05 9.22
N VAL A 195 6.73 22.95 10.01
CA VAL A 195 6.02 23.99 10.74
C VAL A 195 5.58 25.09 9.77
N VAL A 196 4.28 25.17 9.47
CA VAL A 196 3.77 26.07 8.42
C VAL A 196 3.99 27.54 8.79
N LYS A 197 3.94 27.89 10.09
CA LYS A 197 4.19 29.24 10.61
C LYS A 197 5.50 29.86 10.09
N LYS A 198 6.55 29.06 9.89
CA LYS A 198 7.87 29.54 9.40
C LYS A 198 7.80 30.20 8.02
N TYR A 199 6.75 29.93 7.25
CA TYR A 199 6.56 30.45 5.90
C TYR A 199 5.53 31.59 5.84
N TYR A 200 4.93 31.99 6.97
CA TYR A 200 3.80 32.93 6.98
C TYR A 200 4.18 34.34 6.49
N HIS A 201 5.19 34.97 7.10
CA HIS A 201 5.60 36.33 6.71
C HIS A 201 6.11 36.40 5.26
N GLU A 202 6.87 35.39 4.82
CA GLU A 202 7.30 35.27 3.42
C GLU A 202 6.09 35.13 2.49
N PHE A 203 5.04 34.41 2.89
CA PHE A 203 3.83 34.26 2.11
C PHE A 203 3.04 35.56 1.94
N ILE A 204 2.98 36.39 2.99
CA ILE A 204 2.29 37.70 2.92
C ILE A 204 2.98 38.62 1.91
N ASN A 205 4.32 38.62 1.88
CA ASN A 205 5.09 39.51 1.01
C ASN A 205 5.30 38.92 -0.40
N TYR A 206 5.49 37.61 -0.49
CA TYR A 206 5.90 36.87 -1.69
C TYR A 206 5.05 35.60 -1.88
N ASN A 207 3.75 35.80 -2.11
CA ASN A 207 2.75 34.72 -2.12
C ASN A 207 3.11 33.55 -3.05
N ALA A 208 3.29 33.81 -4.35
CA ALA A 208 3.51 32.75 -5.33
C ALA A 208 4.84 32.00 -5.13
N GLU A 209 5.89 32.72 -4.76
CA GLU A 209 7.23 32.17 -4.52
C GLU A 209 7.23 31.28 -3.28
N THR A 210 6.61 31.74 -2.19
CA THR A 210 6.50 30.98 -0.94
C THR A 210 5.69 29.70 -1.14
N ILE A 211 4.60 29.75 -1.91
CA ILE A 211 3.84 28.55 -2.28
C ILE A 211 4.75 27.54 -3.00
N ASN A 212 5.57 27.99 -3.97
CA ASN A 212 6.48 27.10 -4.70
C ASN A 212 7.54 26.52 -3.77
N LYS A 213 8.15 27.37 -2.94
CA LYS A 213 9.17 26.99 -1.94
C LYS A 213 8.65 25.92 -0.98
N LEU A 214 7.48 26.13 -0.39
CA LEU A 214 6.86 25.15 0.50
C LEU A 214 6.52 23.84 -0.23
N THR A 215 6.00 23.93 -1.46
CA THR A 215 5.69 22.75 -2.29
C THR A 215 6.96 21.94 -2.60
N ASN A 216 8.06 22.63 -2.92
CA ASN A 216 9.36 22.01 -3.18
C ASN A 216 9.92 21.36 -1.92
N LYS A 217 9.79 22.01 -0.75
CA LYS A 217 10.23 21.41 0.52
C LYS A 217 9.45 20.13 0.85
N VAL A 218 8.14 20.11 0.61
CA VAL A 218 7.33 18.89 0.75
C VAL A 218 7.83 17.78 -0.20
N SER A 219 8.15 18.14 -1.44
CA SER A 219 8.67 17.20 -2.44
C SER A 219 10.02 16.58 -2.03
N GLU A 220 10.96 17.42 -1.57
CA GLU A 220 12.27 16.99 -1.06
C GLU A 220 12.12 15.98 0.08
N LEU A 221 11.34 16.32 1.11
CA LEU A 221 11.12 15.43 2.25
C LEU A 221 10.39 14.14 1.86
N LEU A 222 9.45 14.19 0.90
CA LEU A 222 8.80 12.98 0.40
C LEU A 222 9.77 12.06 -0.35
N LYS A 223 10.70 12.60 -1.16
CA LYS A 223 11.69 11.78 -1.88
C LYS A 223 12.53 10.93 -0.93
N ASP A 224 12.88 11.48 0.23
CA ASP A 224 13.66 10.76 1.24
C ASP A 224 12.90 9.59 1.89
N LEU A 225 11.57 9.62 1.86
CA LEU A 225 10.74 8.58 2.46
C LEU A 225 10.40 7.45 1.46
N LEU A 226 10.84 7.56 0.21
CA LEU A 226 10.42 6.71 -0.89
C LEU A 226 11.59 6.03 -1.60
N LEU A 227 11.27 4.96 -2.34
CA LEU A 227 12.13 4.42 -3.37
C LEU A 227 11.85 5.19 -4.67
N ASP A 228 12.59 6.28 -4.89
CA ASP A 228 12.39 7.16 -6.06
C ASP A 228 13.25 6.73 -7.27
N ILE A 229 12.70 5.87 -8.12
CA ILE A 229 13.33 5.34 -9.34
C ILE A 229 13.14 6.34 -10.49
N ASN A 230 14.15 7.17 -10.72
CA ASN A 230 14.11 8.23 -11.74
C ASN A 230 14.49 7.74 -13.15
N ASP A 231 15.21 6.61 -13.25
CA ASP A 231 15.52 6.01 -14.54
C ASP A 231 14.27 5.30 -15.11
N GLN A 232 13.55 6.01 -15.98
CA GLN A 232 12.33 5.49 -16.60
C GLN A 232 12.60 4.50 -17.72
N GLU A 233 13.77 4.56 -18.35
CA GLU A 233 14.17 3.67 -19.44
C GLU A 233 14.40 2.25 -18.93
N ASN A 234 15.09 2.13 -17.79
CA ASN A 234 15.44 0.84 -17.16
C ASN A 234 14.60 0.56 -15.90
N TYR A 235 13.43 1.18 -15.79
CA TYR A 235 12.57 1.12 -14.59
C TYR A 235 12.23 -0.32 -14.20
N GLU A 236 11.91 -1.16 -15.19
CA GLU A 236 11.47 -2.53 -14.99
C GLU A 236 12.56 -3.43 -14.41
N GLU A 237 13.79 -3.27 -14.89
CA GLU A 237 14.99 -3.97 -14.43
C GLU A 237 15.38 -3.50 -13.03
N ILE A 238 15.39 -2.18 -12.79
CA ILE A 238 15.69 -1.64 -11.45
C ILE A 238 14.64 -2.09 -10.44
N TYR A 239 13.36 -2.01 -10.79
CA TYR A 239 12.29 -2.50 -9.92
C TYR A 239 12.46 -3.99 -9.60
N TYR A 240 12.83 -4.80 -10.61
CA TYR A 240 13.11 -6.22 -10.45
C TYR A 240 14.29 -6.47 -9.49
N LEU A 241 15.40 -5.74 -9.64
CA LEU A 241 16.55 -5.80 -8.74
C LEU A 241 16.19 -5.47 -7.29
N LEU A 242 15.33 -4.46 -7.07
CA LEU A 242 14.95 -4.03 -5.72
C LEU A 242 13.91 -4.95 -5.05
N HIS A 243 13.03 -5.58 -5.82
CA HIS A 243 11.84 -6.27 -5.27
C HIS A 243 11.80 -7.78 -5.49
N ARG A 244 12.51 -8.30 -6.50
CA ARG A 244 12.46 -9.72 -6.88
C ARG A 244 13.73 -10.47 -6.54
N VAL A 245 14.87 -9.78 -6.56
CA VAL A 245 16.14 -10.32 -6.06
C VAL A 245 16.09 -10.39 -4.51
N PRO A 246 16.62 -11.47 -3.89
CA PRO A 246 16.64 -11.61 -2.44
C PRO A 246 17.31 -10.45 -1.72
N LEU A 247 16.76 -10.11 -0.56
CA LEU A 247 17.33 -9.17 0.40
C LEU A 247 17.92 -9.95 1.58
N LYS A 248 18.91 -9.36 2.27
CA LYS A 248 19.59 -9.99 3.42
C LYS A 248 18.64 -10.07 4.61
N SER A 249 17.92 -8.99 4.90
CA SER A 249 17.02 -8.91 6.06
C SER A 249 15.59 -9.37 5.75
N LYS A 250 14.93 -9.95 6.76
CA LYS A 250 13.49 -10.21 6.74
C LYS A 250 12.66 -9.09 7.37
N ASN A 251 13.29 -8.21 8.15
CA ASN A 251 12.61 -7.09 8.80
C ASN A 251 12.23 -6.03 7.75
N ILE A 252 10.99 -5.55 7.80
CA ILE A 252 10.44 -4.60 6.80
C ILE A 252 11.24 -3.29 6.70
N ILE A 253 11.72 -2.75 7.82
CA ILE A 253 12.47 -1.48 7.84
C ILE A 253 13.84 -1.69 7.20
N GLU A 254 14.54 -2.75 7.59
CA GLU A 254 15.85 -3.08 7.04
C GLU A 254 15.77 -3.45 5.55
N LYS A 255 14.69 -4.13 5.11
CA LYS A 255 14.43 -4.35 3.67
C LYS A 255 14.28 -3.04 2.92
N PHE A 256 13.58 -2.06 3.48
CA PHE A 256 13.41 -0.75 2.85
C PHE A 256 14.75 0.00 2.75
N LYS A 257 15.54 0.03 3.84
CA LYS A 257 16.89 0.62 3.85
C LYS A 257 17.81 -0.04 2.82
N GLU A 258 17.83 -1.37 2.77
CA GLU A 258 18.63 -2.13 1.80
C GLU A 258 18.25 -1.77 0.35
N ARG A 259 16.95 -1.66 0.06
CA ARG A 259 16.46 -1.20 -1.26
C ARG A 259 16.89 0.23 -1.57
N LYS A 260 16.81 1.13 -0.59
CA LYS A 260 17.21 2.53 -0.77
C LYS A 260 18.71 2.64 -1.05
N ASN A 261 19.54 1.87 -0.35
CA ASN A 261 20.99 1.79 -0.58
C ASN A 261 21.30 1.22 -1.96
N LYS A 262 20.69 0.09 -2.35
CA LYS A 262 20.85 -0.49 -3.70
C LYS A 262 20.48 0.51 -4.81
N LEU A 263 19.39 1.25 -4.63
CA LEU A 263 18.96 2.27 -5.58
C LEU A 263 19.96 3.45 -5.64
N SER A 264 20.51 3.87 -4.50
CA SER A 264 21.56 4.89 -4.44
C SER A 264 22.84 4.44 -5.15
N ASN A 265 23.27 3.20 -4.92
CA ASN A 265 24.45 2.61 -5.56
C ASN A 265 24.26 2.53 -7.08
N LEU A 266 23.08 2.10 -7.55
CA LEU A 266 22.74 2.12 -8.98
C LEU A 266 22.78 3.52 -9.59
N LYS A 267 22.27 4.54 -8.88
CA LYS A 267 22.33 5.94 -9.32
C LYS A 267 23.78 6.43 -9.41
N SER A 268 24.61 6.10 -8.43
CA SER A 268 26.04 6.44 -8.43
C SER A 268 26.77 5.76 -9.60
N LEU A 269 26.61 4.45 -9.77
CA LEU A 269 27.21 3.69 -10.88
C LEU A 269 26.80 4.23 -12.25
N LYS A 270 25.54 4.64 -12.43
CA LYS A 270 25.11 5.24 -13.70
C LYS A 270 25.93 6.48 -14.07
N ASN A 271 26.39 7.24 -13.08
CA ASN A 271 27.16 8.46 -13.27
C ASN A 271 28.68 8.21 -13.29
N THR A 272 29.19 7.23 -12.53
CA THR A 272 30.64 7.00 -12.36
C THR A 272 31.20 5.84 -13.21
N ASP A 273 30.42 4.78 -13.44
CA ASP A 273 30.81 3.59 -14.21
C ASP A 273 29.62 3.07 -15.03
N LEU A 274 29.37 3.75 -16.16
CA LEU A 274 28.26 3.43 -17.05
C LEU A 274 28.37 2.01 -17.65
N LYS A 275 29.60 1.48 -17.79
CA LYS A 275 29.83 0.13 -18.31
C LYS A 275 29.31 -0.91 -17.33
N ASN A 276 29.66 -0.80 -16.04
CA ASN A 276 29.15 -1.70 -15.02
C ASN A 276 27.64 -1.52 -14.80
N TYR A 277 27.13 -0.29 -14.81
CA TYR A 277 25.69 -0.02 -14.75
C TYR A 277 24.93 -0.77 -15.86
N LYS A 278 25.33 -0.60 -17.13
CA LYS A 278 24.72 -1.28 -18.27
C LYS A 278 24.81 -2.81 -18.15
N LYS A 279 25.92 -3.33 -17.61
CA LYS A 279 26.09 -4.77 -17.38
C LYS A 279 25.10 -5.29 -16.34
N ILE A 280 24.92 -4.60 -15.21
CA ILE A 280 23.94 -4.97 -14.17
C ILE A 280 22.51 -4.97 -14.72
N ILE A 281 22.14 -3.95 -15.50
CA ILE A 281 20.82 -3.88 -16.14
C ILE A 281 20.61 -5.03 -17.13
N SER A 282 21.62 -5.37 -17.94
CA SER A 282 21.58 -6.50 -18.88
C SER A 282 21.42 -7.84 -18.13
N ASP A 283 22.18 -8.05 -17.06
CA ASP A 283 22.09 -9.25 -16.22
C ASP A 283 20.71 -9.33 -15.54
N ALA A 284 20.15 -8.20 -15.10
CA ALA A 284 18.80 -8.13 -14.53
C ALA A 284 17.73 -8.52 -15.55
N LYS A 285 17.84 -8.03 -16.80
CA LYS A 285 16.94 -8.35 -17.90
C LYS A 285 17.00 -9.84 -18.26
N LEU A 286 18.20 -10.40 -18.35
CA LEU A 286 18.42 -11.83 -18.61
C LEU A 286 17.79 -12.69 -17.51
N LEU A 287 18.09 -12.37 -16.24
CA LEU A 287 17.54 -13.08 -15.09
C LEU A 287 16.01 -12.98 -15.03
N LYS A 288 15.45 -11.78 -15.22
CA LYS A 288 13.99 -11.55 -15.24
C LYS A 288 13.32 -12.42 -16.31
N SER A 289 13.80 -12.37 -17.54
CA SER A 289 13.27 -13.17 -18.65
C SER A 289 13.33 -14.67 -18.35
N PHE A 290 14.45 -15.17 -17.83
CA PHE A 290 14.58 -16.58 -17.48
C PHE A 290 13.58 -17.00 -16.40
N VAL A 291 13.45 -16.20 -15.33
CA VAL A 291 12.57 -16.48 -14.19
C VAL A 291 11.10 -16.46 -14.58
N GLU A 292 10.68 -15.51 -15.43
CA GLU A 292 9.31 -15.37 -15.93
C GLU A 292 8.94 -16.53 -16.88
N ASN A 293 9.80 -16.85 -17.85
CA ASN A 293 9.57 -17.94 -18.81
C ASN A 293 9.42 -19.30 -18.12
N HIS A 294 10.21 -19.56 -17.08
CA HIS A 294 10.13 -20.81 -16.31
C HIS A 294 9.12 -20.75 -15.15
N LYS A 295 8.47 -19.61 -14.92
CA LYS A 295 7.51 -19.37 -13.84
C LYS A 295 8.06 -19.78 -12.45
N ILE A 296 9.32 -19.40 -12.20
CA ILE A 296 10.07 -19.62 -10.95
C ILE A 296 10.24 -18.30 -10.19
N ARG A 297 11.05 -18.27 -9.12
CA ARG A 297 11.36 -17.06 -8.34
C ARG A 297 12.87 -16.92 -8.19
N ALA A 298 13.39 -15.69 -8.30
CA ALA A 298 14.83 -15.42 -8.26
C ALA A 298 15.52 -15.89 -6.97
N TYR A 299 14.83 -15.92 -5.83
CA TYR A 299 15.42 -16.43 -4.59
C TYR A 299 15.85 -17.90 -4.65
N LEU A 300 15.34 -18.68 -5.60
CA LEU A 300 15.75 -20.07 -5.77
C LEU A 300 17.21 -20.20 -6.24
N PHE A 301 17.80 -19.15 -6.84
CA PHE A 301 19.22 -19.11 -7.16
C PHE A 301 20.11 -18.89 -5.93
N SER A 302 19.57 -18.35 -4.83
CA SER A 302 20.32 -18.13 -3.57
C SER A 302 20.42 -19.37 -2.67
N LYS A 303 19.83 -20.50 -3.07
CA LYS A 303 19.75 -21.71 -2.26
C LYS A 303 20.05 -22.93 -3.11
N PRO A 304 20.66 -23.99 -2.54
CA PRO A 304 20.70 -25.27 -3.22
C PRO A 304 19.27 -25.74 -3.51
N PRO A 305 19.05 -26.49 -4.61
CA PRO A 305 17.76 -27.12 -4.85
C PRO A 305 17.38 -27.98 -3.66
N MET A 306 16.09 -28.00 -3.32
CA MET A 306 15.57 -28.92 -2.29
C MET A 306 16.06 -30.34 -2.56
N SER A 307 16.31 -31.17 -1.54
CA SER A 307 16.66 -32.58 -1.73
C SER A 307 15.45 -33.40 -2.22
N LEU A 308 15.70 -34.50 -2.97
CA LEU A 308 14.61 -35.36 -3.50
C LEU A 308 13.74 -35.88 -2.37
N PHE A 309 14.36 -36.43 -1.31
CA PHE A 309 13.65 -36.89 -0.12
C PHE A 309 12.70 -35.83 0.45
N LYS A 310 13.18 -34.60 0.72
CA LYS A 310 12.34 -33.53 1.27
C LYS A 310 11.20 -33.14 0.34
N PHE A 311 11.43 -33.16 -0.97
CA PHE A 311 10.39 -32.88 -1.96
C PHE A 311 9.29 -33.95 -1.94
N TYR A 312 9.66 -35.23 -1.97
CA TYR A 312 8.69 -36.33 -1.93
C TYR A 312 7.94 -36.38 -0.60
N LEU A 313 8.64 -36.22 0.54
CA LEU A 313 8.01 -36.13 1.86
C LEU A 313 7.01 -34.97 1.93
N THR A 314 7.39 -33.77 1.47
CA THR A 314 6.48 -32.61 1.45
C THR A 314 5.28 -32.88 0.53
N SER A 315 5.49 -33.49 -0.63
CA SER A 315 4.41 -33.83 -1.58
C SER A 315 3.45 -34.85 -0.99
N PHE A 316 3.97 -35.88 -0.33
CA PHE A 316 3.19 -36.90 0.37
C PHE A 316 2.34 -36.28 1.49
N LEU A 317 2.95 -35.47 2.36
CA LEU A 317 2.21 -34.77 3.42
C LEU A 317 1.13 -33.86 2.84
N MET A 318 1.40 -33.15 1.75
CA MET A 318 0.37 -32.35 1.07
C MET A 318 -0.79 -33.21 0.56
N CYS A 319 -0.50 -34.37 -0.05
CA CYS A 319 -1.53 -35.30 -0.51
C CYS A 319 -2.37 -35.83 0.67
N LEU A 320 -1.73 -36.21 1.77
CA LEU A 320 -2.39 -36.68 2.99
C LEU A 320 -3.35 -35.63 3.59
N PHE A 321 -2.96 -34.36 3.60
CA PHE A 321 -3.79 -33.26 4.10
C PHE A 321 -4.75 -32.66 3.07
N LEU A 322 -4.76 -33.15 1.83
CA LEU A 322 -5.63 -32.63 0.78
C LEU A 322 -7.12 -32.78 1.11
N PRO A 323 -7.64 -33.92 1.60
CA PRO A 323 -9.05 -34.05 1.96
C PRO A 323 -9.47 -33.02 3.02
N PHE A 324 -8.64 -32.82 4.04
CA PHE A 324 -8.88 -31.80 5.07
C PHE A 324 -8.89 -30.39 4.46
N HIS A 325 -7.93 -30.06 3.58
CA HIS A 325 -7.93 -28.79 2.87
C HIS A 325 -9.21 -28.56 2.05
N LEU A 326 -9.69 -29.57 1.34
CA LEU A 326 -10.92 -29.48 0.53
C LEU A 326 -12.15 -29.23 1.40
N ILE A 327 -12.27 -29.92 2.55
CA ILE A 327 -13.34 -29.65 3.52
C ILE A 327 -13.26 -28.21 4.01
N LEU A 328 -12.08 -27.75 4.43
CA LEU A 328 -11.91 -26.38 4.92
C LEU A 328 -12.16 -25.33 3.84
N LEU A 329 -11.94 -25.64 2.56
CA LEU A 329 -12.22 -24.70 1.47
C LEU A 329 -13.71 -24.37 1.38
N THR A 330 -14.62 -25.29 1.72
CA THR A 330 -16.07 -25.03 1.70
C THR A 330 -16.46 -23.84 2.57
N THR A 331 -15.73 -23.58 3.66
CA THR A 331 -16.04 -22.47 4.58
C THR A 331 -15.40 -21.14 4.19
N ASN A 332 -14.52 -21.11 3.17
CA ASN A 332 -13.69 -19.93 2.86
C ASN A 332 -13.56 -19.59 1.37
N TYR A 333 -13.86 -20.52 0.47
CA TYR A 333 -13.56 -20.38 -0.96
C TYR A 333 -14.40 -19.29 -1.62
N PHE A 334 -15.72 -19.32 -1.42
CA PHE A 334 -16.65 -18.36 -2.00
C PHE A 334 -16.38 -16.91 -1.56
N PRO A 335 -16.32 -16.60 -0.25
CA PRO A 335 -16.06 -15.21 0.18
C PRO A 335 -14.68 -14.70 -0.27
N TYR A 336 -13.73 -15.58 -0.56
CA TYR A 336 -12.44 -15.21 -1.16
C TYR A 336 -12.49 -15.02 -2.69
N LYS A 337 -13.14 -15.94 -3.43
CA LYS A 337 -13.09 -15.96 -4.91
C LYS A 337 -14.09 -15.02 -5.57
N ILE A 338 -15.27 -14.83 -5.00
CA ILE A 338 -16.29 -13.94 -5.56
C ILE A 338 -15.75 -12.51 -5.75
N PRO A 339 -15.07 -11.88 -4.76
CA PRO A 339 -14.43 -10.58 -4.96
C PRO A 339 -13.38 -10.59 -6.08
N VAL A 340 -12.58 -11.65 -6.17
CA VAL A 340 -11.54 -11.77 -7.18
C VAL A 340 -12.15 -11.79 -8.58
N TRP A 341 -13.15 -12.65 -8.81
CA TRP A 341 -13.84 -12.76 -10.09
C TRP A 341 -14.58 -11.48 -10.47
N PHE A 342 -15.32 -10.90 -9.52
CA PHE A 342 -16.04 -9.65 -9.74
C PHE A 342 -15.10 -8.52 -10.15
N VAL A 343 -14.01 -8.32 -9.41
CA VAL A 343 -13.06 -7.24 -9.65
C VAL A 343 -12.29 -7.44 -10.95
N GLU A 344 -11.78 -8.64 -11.21
CA GLU A 344 -10.99 -8.91 -12.42
C GLU A 344 -11.83 -8.81 -13.69
N LYS A 345 -13.13 -9.16 -13.62
CA LYS A 345 -14.05 -9.05 -14.76
C LYS A 345 -14.54 -7.63 -15.01
N ASN A 346 -14.88 -6.88 -13.96
CA ASN A 346 -15.64 -5.62 -14.10
C ASN A 346 -14.79 -4.34 -13.95
N ILE A 347 -13.61 -4.42 -13.32
CA ILE A 347 -12.82 -3.23 -12.99
C ILE A 347 -11.62 -3.14 -13.92
N LYS A 348 -11.65 -2.19 -14.86
CA LYS A 348 -10.54 -1.98 -15.82
C LYS A 348 -9.27 -1.45 -15.16
N ASP A 349 -9.40 -0.52 -14.22
CA ASP A 349 -8.25 0.09 -13.54
C ASP A 349 -7.69 -0.83 -12.44
N LYS A 350 -6.51 -1.40 -12.68
CA LYS A 350 -5.82 -2.30 -11.76
C LYS A 350 -5.49 -1.68 -10.40
N HIS A 351 -5.41 -0.35 -10.29
CA HIS A 351 -5.13 0.33 -9.02
C HIS A 351 -6.26 0.17 -7.99
N PHE A 352 -7.49 -0.10 -8.43
CA PHE A 352 -8.62 -0.35 -7.54
C PHE A 352 -8.77 -1.83 -7.16
N HIS A 353 -7.99 -2.73 -7.78
CA HIS A 353 -8.21 -4.16 -7.59
C HIS A 353 -7.98 -4.61 -6.17
N GLY A 354 -6.87 -4.21 -5.56
CA GLY A 354 -6.52 -4.61 -4.19
C GLY A 354 -7.53 -4.12 -3.16
N SER A 355 -7.93 -2.84 -3.26
CA SER A 355 -8.90 -2.21 -2.35
C SER A 355 -10.29 -2.84 -2.46
N LEU A 356 -10.79 -3.05 -3.68
CA LEU A 356 -12.12 -3.64 -3.86
C LEU A 356 -12.14 -5.11 -3.43
N LYS A 357 -11.11 -5.90 -3.80
CA LYS A 357 -10.98 -7.30 -3.35
C LYS A 357 -10.95 -7.39 -1.83
N GLN A 358 -10.26 -6.47 -1.16
CA GLN A 358 -10.21 -6.39 0.29
C GLN A 358 -11.57 -6.03 0.90
N ALA A 359 -12.19 -4.93 0.48
CA ALA A 359 -13.44 -4.44 1.07
C ALA A 359 -14.59 -5.44 0.86
N LEU A 360 -14.76 -5.92 -0.38
CA LEU A 360 -15.76 -6.94 -0.71
C LEU A 360 -15.47 -8.27 0.01
N GLY A 361 -14.19 -8.66 0.12
CA GLY A 361 -13.78 -9.83 0.86
C GLY A 361 -14.25 -9.77 2.31
N VAL A 362 -14.00 -8.67 3.02
CA VAL A 362 -14.46 -8.51 4.42
C VAL A 362 -15.97 -8.64 4.53
N ILE A 363 -16.73 -7.95 3.68
CA ILE A 363 -18.19 -8.00 3.69
C ILE A 363 -18.70 -9.43 3.45
N LEU A 364 -18.17 -10.11 2.43
CA LEU A 364 -18.60 -11.47 2.11
C LEU A 364 -18.16 -12.49 3.15
N PHE A 365 -16.97 -12.36 3.75
CA PHE A 365 -16.56 -13.23 4.85
C PHE A 365 -17.47 -13.06 6.06
N ILE A 366 -17.81 -11.82 6.45
CA ILE A 366 -18.74 -11.57 7.55
C ILE A 366 -20.11 -12.19 7.25
N GLY A 367 -20.69 -11.92 6.08
CA GLY A 367 -21.99 -12.46 5.71
C GLY A 367 -22.00 -13.99 5.63
N TYR A 368 -21.01 -14.57 4.94
CA TYR A 368 -20.92 -16.02 4.75
C TYR A 368 -20.68 -16.77 6.06
N TRP A 369 -19.79 -16.28 6.93
CA TRP A 369 -19.59 -16.89 8.24
C TRP A 369 -20.80 -16.70 9.16
N SER A 370 -21.47 -15.55 9.11
CA SER A 370 -22.70 -15.34 9.90
C SER A 370 -23.79 -16.33 9.50
N MET A 371 -23.93 -16.62 8.20
CA MET A 371 -24.84 -17.65 7.70
C MET A 371 -24.44 -19.05 8.23
N ILE A 372 -23.16 -19.44 8.11
CA ILE A 372 -22.68 -20.72 8.66
C ILE A 372 -22.96 -20.82 10.16
N LEU A 373 -22.66 -19.76 10.91
CA LEU A 373 -22.89 -19.73 12.35
C LEU A 373 -24.37 -19.84 12.70
N LEU A 374 -25.25 -19.14 11.99
CA LEU A 374 -26.70 -19.25 12.18
C LEU A 374 -27.18 -20.68 11.92
N LEU A 375 -26.74 -21.31 10.83
CA LEU A 375 -27.06 -22.72 10.55
C LEU A 375 -26.54 -23.63 11.66
N THR A 376 -25.31 -23.42 12.13
CA THR A 376 -24.75 -24.20 13.24
C THR A 376 -25.58 -24.03 14.52
N LEU A 377 -26.03 -22.82 14.83
CA LEU A 377 -26.86 -22.54 15.99
C LEU A 377 -28.21 -23.24 15.90
N VAL A 378 -28.87 -23.18 14.74
CA VAL A 378 -30.20 -23.78 14.53
C VAL A 378 -30.15 -25.31 14.56
N PHE A 379 -29.17 -25.93 13.90
CA PHE A 379 -29.14 -27.39 13.74
C PHE A 379 -28.34 -28.13 14.83
N TYR A 380 -27.38 -27.47 15.47
CA TYR A 380 -26.46 -28.12 16.42
C TYR A 380 -26.42 -27.43 17.79
N GLY A 381 -27.04 -26.24 17.94
CA GLY A 381 -27.11 -25.52 19.20
C GLY A 381 -25.89 -24.65 19.53
N TRP A 382 -25.97 -23.96 20.67
CA TRP A 382 -25.05 -22.87 21.03
C TRP A 382 -23.60 -23.32 21.28
N LYS A 383 -23.38 -24.55 21.77
CA LYS A 383 -22.01 -25.08 22.00
C LYS A 383 -21.24 -25.17 20.68
N PHE A 384 -21.87 -25.70 19.63
CA PHE A 384 -21.27 -25.80 18.30
C PHE A 384 -21.17 -24.46 17.59
N PHE A 385 -22.10 -23.53 17.85
CA PHE A 385 -22.00 -22.14 17.40
C PHE A 385 -20.71 -21.48 17.90
N ILE A 386 -20.44 -21.54 19.21
CA ILE A 386 -19.22 -20.96 19.81
C ILE A 386 -17.97 -21.63 19.23
N LEU A 387 -17.97 -22.96 19.14
CA LEU A 387 -16.86 -23.70 18.56
C LEU A 387 -16.58 -23.27 17.11
N SER A 388 -17.63 -23.15 16.30
CA SER A 388 -17.54 -22.72 14.90
C SER A 388 -17.05 -21.28 14.77
N ALA A 389 -17.50 -20.37 15.65
CA ALA A 389 -17.06 -18.98 15.67
C ALA A 389 -15.54 -18.84 15.91
N ILE A 390 -14.97 -19.75 16.71
CA ILE A 390 -13.53 -19.82 16.97
C ILE A 390 -12.79 -20.49 15.80
N LEU A 391 -13.34 -21.58 15.24
CA LEU A 391 -12.65 -22.40 14.24
C LEU A 391 -12.63 -21.78 12.84
N LEU A 392 -13.68 -21.06 12.41
CA LEU A 392 -13.77 -20.50 11.05
C LEU A 392 -12.55 -19.61 10.66
N PRO A 393 -12.11 -18.64 11.50
CA PRO A 393 -10.89 -17.88 11.22
C PRO A 393 -9.61 -18.73 11.18
N ILE A 394 -9.53 -19.78 12.01
CA ILE A 394 -8.39 -20.70 12.05
C ILE A 394 -8.33 -21.50 10.75
N PHE A 395 -9.48 -22.01 10.28
CA PHE A 395 -9.61 -22.73 9.03
C PHE A 395 -9.17 -21.89 7.82
N ALA A 396 -9.57 -20.62 7.78
CA ALA A 396 -9.11 -19.69 6.74
C ALA A 396 -7.58 -19.57 6.70
N LYS A 397 -6.94 -19.48 7.87
CA LYS A 397 -5.48 -19.38 7.99
C LYS A 397 -4.77 -20.68 7.60
N ILE A 398 -5.32 -21.84 7.96
CA ILE A 398 -4.79 -23.15 7.57
C ILE A 398 -4.86 -23.30 6.05
N ASN A 399 -6.00 -22.99 5.43
CA ASN A 399 -6.17 -23.00 3.98
C ASN A 399 -5.15 -22.12 3.26
N LEU A 400 -4.97 -20.88 3.73
CA LEU A 400 -3.99 -19.97 3.15
C LEU A 400 -2.57 -20.52 3.25
N LYS A 401 -2.20 -21.12 4.39
CA LYS A 401 -0.88 -21.75 4.58
C LYS A 401 -0.68 -22.93 3.64
N TYR A 402 -1.67 -23.83 3.54
CA TYR A 402 -1.63 -24.97 2.62
C TYR A 402 -1.41 -24.50 1.18
N TRP A 403 -2.19 -23.51 0.74
CA TRP A 403 -2.07 -22.92 -0.60
C TRP A 403 -0.69 -22.30 -0.87
N ILE A 404 -0.12 -21.58 0.11
CA ILE A 404 1.23 -21.02 -0.01
C ILE A 404 2.28 -22.14 -0.14
N GLN A 405 2.15 -23.23 0.61
CA GLN A 405 3.08 -24.37 0.50
C GLN A 405 2.95 -25.08 -0.85
N PHE A 406 1.73 -25.25 -1.36
CA PHE A 406 1.49 -25.78 -2.70
C PHE A 406 2.21 -24.97 -3.77
N ILE A 407 2.09 -23.64 -3.73
CA ILE A 407 2.77 -22.74 -4.67
C ILE A 407 4.30 -22.87 -4.56
N LYS A 408 4.84 -22.98 -3.33
CA LYS A 408 6.28 -23.17 -3.12
C LYS A 408 6.77 -24.48 -3.70
N LEU A 409 6.06 -25.58 -3.44
CA LEU A 409 6.39 -26.92 -3.95
C LEU A 409 6.38 -26.94 -5.48
N LYS A 410 5.34 -26.36 -6.10
CA LYS A 410 5.25 -26.18 -7.56
C LYS A 410 6.41 -25.34 -8.13
N GLY A 411 6.80 -24.27 -7.43
CA GLY A 411 7.95 -23.45 -7.80
C GLY A 411 9.28 -24.21 -7.71
N THR A 412 9.48 -25.01 -6.66
CA THR A 412 10.66 -25.87 -6.50
C THR A 412 10.75 -26.92 -7.60
N TRP A 413 9.63 -27.56 -7.96
CA TRP A 413 9.58 -28.50 -9.08
C TRP A 413 10.01 -27.84 -10.41
N ARG A 414 9.44 -26.67 -10.71
CA ARG A 414 9.80 -25.90 -11.92
C ARG A 414 11.26 -25.50 -11.95
N PHE A 415 11.82 -25.09 -10.81
CA PHE A 415 13.23 -24.75 -10.69
C PHE A 415 14.13 -25.94 -10.99
N ARG A 416 13.83 -27.12 -10.43
CA ARG A 416 14.56 -28.36 -10.78
C ARG A 416 14.50 -28.67 -12.26
N LYS A 417 13.33 -28.55 -12.89
CA LYS A 417 13.20 -28.73 -14.35
C LYS A 417 14.07 -27.73 -15.12
N SER A 418 14.18 -26.49 -14.63
CA SER A 418 14.99 -25.44 -15.27
C SER A 418 16.50 -25.68 -15.20
N LEU A 419 16.99 -26.51 -14.25
CA LEU A 419 18.43 -26.84 -14.14
C LEU A 419 18.99 -27.49 -15.41
N LYS A 420 18.15 -28.21 -16.17
CA LYS A 420 18.54 -28.88 -17.41
C LYS A 420 18.50 -27.96 -18.64
N HIS A 421 18.07 -26.71 -18.49
CA HIS A 421 17.88 -25.79 -19.61
C HIS A 421 19.21 -25.13 -20.01
N LYS A 422 19.49 -25.04 -21.32
CA LYS A 422 20.75 -24.48 -21.87
C LYS A 422 21.13 -23.10 -21.34
N ASN A 423 20.13 -22.26 -21.04
CA ASN A 423 20.33 -20.89 -20.55
C ASN A 423 20.41 -20.77 -19.02
N PHE A 424 20.33 -21.88 -18.27
CA PHE A 424 20.34 -21.84 -16.81
C PHE A 424 21.65 -21.26 -16.25
N ASN A 425 22.80 -21.70 -16.77
CA ASN A 425 24.11 -21.22 -16.30
C ASN A 425 24.27 -19.72 -16.52
N LYS A 426 23.85 -19.20 -17.68
CA LYS A 426 23.85 -17.75 -17.96
C LYS A 426 22.98 -16.97 -16.96
N ALA A 427 21.81 -17.51 -16.60
CA ALA A 427 20.93 -16.89 -15.60
C ALA A 427 21.52 -16.94 -14.19
N LYS A 428 22.23 -18.02 -13.86
CA LYS A 428 22.94 -18.19 -12.59
C LYS A 428 24.12 -17.20 -12.47
N GLU A 429 24.95 -17.10 -13.51
CA GLU A 429 26.04 -16.12 -13.58
C GLU A 429 25.53 -14.68 -13.47
N ALA A 430 24.46 -14.34 -14.19
CA ALA A 430 23.80 -13.04 -14.07
C ALA A 430 23.32 -12.77 -12.64
N PHE A 431 22.73 -13.77 -11.97
CA PHE A 431 22.34 -13.64 -10.56
C PHE A 431 23.53 -13.41 -9.63
N GLU A 432 24.64 -14.14 -9.82
CA GLU A 432 25.85 -14.00 -9.01
C GLU A 432 26.53 -12.63 -9.22
N ASN A 433 26.59 -12.15 -10.46
CA ASN A 433 27.08 -10.80 -10.79
C ASN A 433 26.24 -9.71 -10.15
N ILE A 434 24.91 -9.83 -10.21
CA ILE A 434 23.97 -8.92 -9.57
C ILE A 434 24.24 -8.87 -8.06
N GLN A 435 24.39 -10.03 -7.41
CA GLN A 435 24.69 -10.09 -5.97
C GLN A 435 26.04 -9.43 -5.69
N LYS A 436 27.10 -9.77 -6.41
CA LYS A 436 28.45 -9.22 -6.18
C LYS A 436 28.48 -7.68 -6.27
N ASN A 437 27.81 -7.10 -7.26
CA ASN A 437 27.84 -5.65 -7.49
C ASN A 437 26.84 -4.84 -6.66
N LEU A 438 25.78 -5.46 -6.11
CA LEU A 438 24.74 -4.78 -5.33
C LEU A 438 24.71 -5.17 -3.84
N SER A 439 25.66 -6.00 -3.39
CA SER A 439 25.79 -6.40 -1.98
C SER A 439 26.88 -5.64 -1.21
N LEU A 440 27.61 -4.77 -1.92
CA LEU A 440 28.31 -3.58 -1.42
C LEU A 440 27.30 -2.42 -1.37
#